data_AF-A0A9J7ID46-F1
#
_entry.id   AF-A0A9J7ID46-F1
#
_cell.length_a   1.000
_cell.length_b   1.000
_cell.length_c   1.000
_cell.angle_alpha   90.00
_cell.angle_beta   90.00
_cell.angle_gamma   90.00
#
_symmetry.space_group_name_H-M   'P 1'
#
loop_
_entity.id
_entity.type
_entity.pdbx_description
1 polymer ?
#
loop_
_entity_poly.entity_id
_entity_poly.type
_entity_poly.pdbx_seq_one_letter_code
_entity_poly.pdbx_strand_id
1 'polypeptide(L)'
;MKLLLLLTILFTITFQKTRSQNLDKQILNIGAIFFKGETDLEFAFDTAIQDINYLNQEYQLEFNPIKRYLSEDDSIILQEIACDLLNNGVAAIIGPSSATKS
;
A
#
# COMPACT_ATOMS: atom_id res chain seq x y z
N MET A 1 -45.07 -27.98 -8.52
CA MET A 1 -44.65 -26.56 -8.49
C MET A 1 -43.66 -26.25 -7.36
N LYS A 2 -43.91 -26.64 -6.10
CA LYS A 2 -43.00 -26.37 -4.95
C LYS A 2 -41.58 -26.96 -5.09
N LEU A 3 -41.44 -28.17 -5.64
CA LEU A 3 -40.13 -28.81 -5.84
C LEU A 3 -39.26 -28.10 -6.89
N LEU A 4 -39.89 -27.61 -7.97
CA LEU A 4 -39.20 -26.84 -9.01
C LEU A 4 -38.66 -25.52 -8.46
N LEU A 5 -39.45 -24.88 -7.58
CA LEU A 5 -39.11 -23.64 -6.90
C LEU A 5 -37.92 -23.81 -5.94
N LEU A 6 -37.89 -24.93 -5.21
CA LEU A 6 -36.76 -25.29 -4.34
C LEU A 6 -35.47 -25.53 -5.14
N LEU A 7 -35.56 -26.23 -6.27
CA LEU A 7 -34.41 -26.49 -7.15
C LEU A 7 -33.85 -25.19 -7.75
N THR A 8 -34.71 -24.25 -8.15
CA THR A 8 -34.25 -22.94 -8.64
C THR A 8 -33.56 -22.13 -7.55
N ILE A 9 -34.07 -22.15 -6.32
CA ILE A 9 -33.45 -21.43 -5.18
C ILE A 9 -32.07 -22.02 -4.87
N LEU A 10 -31.97 -23.35 -4.78
CA LEU A 10 -30.69 -24.05 -4.56
C LEU A 10 -29.67 -23.74 -5.65
N PHE A 11 -30.09 -23.72 -6.92
CA PHE A 11 -29.21 -23.38 -8.04
C PHE A 11 -28.72 -21.94 -7.97
N THR A 12 -29.55 -20.97 -7.58
CA THR A 12 -29.11 -19.57 -7.41
C THR A 12 -28.12 -19.38 -6.24
N ILE A 13 -28.31 -20.10 -5.13
CA ILE A 13 -27.41 -20.01 -3.96
C ILE A 13 -26.05 -20.63 -4.28
N THR A 14 -26.00 -21.74 -5.04
CA THR A 14 -24.74 -22.36 -5.45
C THR A 14 -24.00 -21.55 -6.51
N PHE A 15 -24.73 -20.89 -7.44
CA PHE A 15 -24.13 -20.03 -8.47
C PHE A 15 -23.53 -18.73 -7.92
N GLN A 16 -24.10 -18.15 -6.85
CA GLN A 16 -23.53 -16.97 -6.19
C GLN A 16 -22.22 -17.28 -5.47
N LYS A 17 -22.00 -18.52 -5.02
CA LYS A 17 -20.81 -18.91 -4.25
C LYS A 17 -19.52 -18.99 -5.07
N THR A 18 -19.58 -18.92 -6.40
CA THR A 18 -18.41 -19.16 -7.28
C THR A 18 -17.78 -17.91 -7.89
N ARG A 19 -18.20 -16.70 -7.54
CA ARG A 19 -17.44 -15.48 -7.89
C ARG A 19 -16.32 -15.22 -6.87
N SER A 20 -15.36 -16.14 -6.77
CA SER A 20 -13.99 -15.74 -6.42
C SER A 20 -13.37 -15.19 -7.69
N GLN A 21 -13.48 -13.87 -7.89
CA GLN A 21 -12.73 -13.22 -8.95
C GLN A 21 -11.25 -13.36 -8.55
N ASN A 22 -10.46 -14.11 -9.32
CA ASN A 22 -9.02 -13.86 -9.42
C ASN A 22 -8.88 -12.45 -10.01
N LEU A 23 -9.10 -11.44 -9.18
CA LEU A 23 -8.90 -10.06 -9.54
C LEU A 23 -7.49 -9.76 -9.01
N ASP A 24 -6.59 -9.50 -9.95
CA ASP A 24 -5.18 -9.28 -9.65
C ASP A 24 -5.07 -8.12 -8.66
N LYS A 25 -4.39 -8.36 -7.54
CA LYS A 25 -4.19 -7.35 -6.50
C LYS A 25 -3.50 -6.14 -7.11
N GLN A 26 -4.12 -4.97 -7.02
CA GLN A 26 -3.52 -3.73 -7.48
C GLN A 26 -2.37 -3.36 -6.53
N ILE A 27 -1.15 -3.28 -7.05
CA ILE A 27 0.02 -2.83 -6.29
C ILE A 27 0.19 -1.33 -6.49
N LEU A 28 0.27 -0.58 -5.40
CA LEU A 28 0.47 0.86 -5.37
C LEU A 28 1.80 1.17 -4.68
N ASN A 29 2.77 1.69 -5.44
CA ASN A 29 4.07 2.07 -4.90
C ASN A 29 3.95 3.36 -4.07
N ILE A 30 4.50 3.36 -2.86
CA ILE A 30 4.57 4.54 -1.98
C ILE A 30 6.03 4.82 -1.67
N GLY A 31 6.50 6.01 -2.01
CA GLY A 31 7.84 6.46 -1.66
C GLY A 31 7.90 6.92 -0.21
N ALA A 32 9.01 6.65 0.46
CA ALA A 32 9.31 7.21 1.77
C ALA A 32 10.79 7.62 1.83
N ILE A 33 11.05 8.77 2.44
CA ILE A 33 12.40 9.29 2.66
C ILE A 33 12.58 9.44 4.17
N PHE A 34 13.69 8.94 4.71
CA PHE A 34 14.05 9.07 6.12
C PHE A 34 15.46 9.64 6.27
N PHE A 35 15.70 10.45 7.30
CA PHE A 35 17.07 10.74 7.72
C PHE A 35 17.73 9.52 8.36
N LYS A 36 19.05 9.39 8.20
CA LYS A 36 19.83 8.41 8.96
C LYS A 36 19.62 8.61 10.46
N GLY A 37 19.09 7.58 11.13
CA GLY A 37 18.81 7.61 12.57
C GLY A 37 17.33 7.79 12.93
N GLU A 38 16.44 8.03 11.96
CA GLU A 38 14.99 8.06 12.17
C GLU A 38 14.36 6.66 12.27
N THR A 39 14.99 5.75 12.99
CA THR A 39 14.57 4.34 13.09
C THR A 39 13.15 4.20 13.64
N ASP A 40 12.75 5.05 14.58
CA ASP A 40 11.41 5.01 15.17
C ASP A 40 10.32 5.43 14.18
N LEU A 41 10.60 6.42 13.33
CA LEU A 41 9.68 6.85 12.27
C LEU A 41 9.60 5.81 11.15
N GLU A 42 10.72 5.21 10.78
CA GLU A 42 10.76 4.10 9.84
C GLU A 42 9.95 2.90 10.36
N PHE A 43 10.11 2.53 11.63
CA PHE A 43 9.36 1.45 12.26
C PHE A 43 7.86 1.74 12.30
N ALA A 44 7.47 2.97 12.66
CA ALA A 44 6.07 3.38 12.67
C ALA A 44 5.46 3.34 11.26
N PHE A 45 6.21 3.78 10.25
CA PHE A 45 5.80 3.70 8.84
C PHE A 45 5.61 2.25 8.39
N ASP A 46 6.59 1.36 8.66
CA ASP A 46 6.51 -0.06 8.29
C ASP A 46 5.30 -0.74 8.95
N THR A 47 5.03 -0.42 10.22
CA THR A 47 3.85 -0.90 10.95
C THR A 47 2.56 -0.44 10.28
N ALA A 48 2.46 0.83 9.93
CA ALA A 48 1.28 1.38 9.25
C ALA A 48 1.03 0.73 7.88
N ILE A 49 2.10 0.46 7.11
CA ILE A 49 2.00 -0.28 5.83
C ILE A 49 1.49 -1.70 6.04
N GLN A 50 1.98 -2.40 7.06
CA GLN A 50 1.50 -3.75 7.39
C GLN A 50 0.02 -3.76 7.76
N ASP A 51 -0.38 -2.83 8.65
CA ASP A 51 -1.77 -2.72 9.10
C ASP A 51 -2.71 -2.42 7.93
N ILE A 52 -2.37 -1.45 7.07
CA ILE A 52 -3.25 -1.09 5.95
C ILE A 52 -3.31 -2.21 4.89
N ASN A 53 -2.19 -2.92 4.64
CA ASN A 53 -2.18 -4.06 3.73
C ASN A 53 -2.98 -5.25 4.27
N TYR A 54 -3.03 -5.43 5.59
CA TYR A 54 -3.89 -6.40 6.24
C TYR A 54 -5.37 -6.01 6.10
N LEU A 55 -5.72 -4.74 6.33
CA LEU A 55 -7.10 -4.25 6.22
C LEU A 55 -7.60 -4.22 4.77
N ASN A 56 -6.72 -3.96 3.79
CA ASN A 56 -7.09 -3.82 2.38
C ASN A 56 -7.24 -5.14 1.62
N GLN A 57 -7.20 -6.28 2.29
CA GLN A 57 -7.40 -7.59 1.65
C GLN A 57 -8.74 -7.68 0.89
N GLU A 58 -9.79 -7.00 1.39
CA GLU A 58 -11.10 -6.94 0.74
C GLU A 58 -11.12 -6.05 -0.51
N TYR A 59 -10.32 -4.97 -0.51
CA TYR A 59 -10.24 -3.99 -1.61
C TYR A 59 -9.22 -4.37 -2.68
N GLN A 60 -8.49 -5.47 -2.49
CA GLN A 60 -7.48 -5.97 -3.42
C GLN A 60 -6.42 -4.93 -3.79
N LEU A 61 -6.07 -4.10 -2.82
CA LEU A 61 -5.04 -3.07 -2.93
C LEU A 61 -3.87 -3.43 -2.02
N GLU A 62 -2.65 -3.41 -2.55
CA GLU A 62 -1.41 -3.56 -1.79
C GLU A 62 -0.56 -2.31 -1.91
N PHE A 63 -0.18 -1.75 -0.78
CA PHE A 63 0.86 -0.73 -0.73
C PHE A 63 2.23 -1.39 -0.72
N ASN A 64 3.06 -1.06 -1.69
CA ASN A 64 4.46 -1.49 -1.79
C ASN A 64 5.38 -0.30 -1.46
N PRO A 65 6.03 -0.29 -0.28
CA PRO A 65 6.88 0.83 0.12
C PRO A 65 8.24 0.81 -0.59
N ILE A 66 8.70 1.97 -1.06
CA ILE A 66 10.04 2.19 -1.60
C ILE A 66 10.75 3.23 -0.73
N LYS A 67 11.65 2.76 0.14
CA LYS A 67 12.34 3.59 1.14
C LYS A 67 13.68 4.09 0.62
N ARG A 68 13.98 5.37 0.85
CA ARG A 68 15.27 6.01 0.58
C ARG A 68 15.75 6.74 1.83
N TYR A 69 17.07 6.91 1.95
CA TYR A 69 17.69 7.44 3.16
C TYR A 69 18.55 8.64 2.83
N LEU A 70 18.39 9.70 3.60
CA LEU A 70 19.12 10.95 3.48
C LEU A 70 20.12 11.08 4.65
N SER A 71 21.38 11.39 4.35
CA SER A 71 22.44 11.45 5.39
C SER A 71 22.48 12.78 6.12
N GLU A 72 22.22 13.86 5.39
CA GLU A 72 22.36 15.25 5.82
C GLU A 72 21.28 16.07 5.12
N ASP A 73 20.95 17.25 5.65
CA ASP A 73 19.99 18.17 5.03
C ASP A 73 20.60 18.87 3.80
N ASP A 74 20.80 18.09 2.73
CA ASP A 74 21.28 18.55 1.44
C ASP A 74 20.13 18.54 0.43
N SER A 75 19.70 19.73 0.04
CA SER A 75 18.61 19.95 -0.92
C SER A 75 18.85 19.32 -2.29
N ILE A 76 20.11 19.17 -2.74
CA ILE A 76 20.45 18.56 -4.03
C ILE A 76 20.26 17.05 -3.94
N ILE A 77 20.77 16.43 -2.89
CA ILE A 77 20.60 14.99 -2.65
C ILE A 77 19.12 14.66 -2.45
N LEU A 78 18.39 15.51 -1.71
CA LEU A 78 16.95 15.33 -1.53
C LEU A 78 16.19 15.39 -2.86
N GLN A 79 16.56 16.32 -3.75
CA GLN A 79 15.99 16.40 -5.09
C GLN A 79 16.29 15.13 -5.91
N GLU A 80 17.52 14.63 -5.90
CA GLU A 80 17.90 13.42 -6.61
C GLU A 80 17.11 12.20 -6.11
N ILE A 81 16.98 12.06 -4.79
CA ILE A 81 16.17 11.00 -4.16
C ILE A 81 14.70 11.11 -4.56
N ALA A 82 14.14 12.32 -4.56
CA ALA A 82 12.76 12.54 -4.98
C ALA A 82 12.55 12.16 -6.46
N CYS A 83 13.48 12.54 -7.35
CA CYS A 83 13.44 12.15 -8.75
C CYS A 83 13.53 10.63 -8.93
N ASP A 84 14.41 9.94 -8.18
CA ASP A 84 14.47 8.48 -8.19
C ASP A 84 13.14 7.83 -7.77
N LEU A 85 12.50 8.32 -6.70
CA LEU A 85 11.19 7.80 -6.28
C LEU A 85 10.10 8.03 -7.34
N LEU A 86 10.07 9.22 -7.95
CA LEU A 86 9.16 9.51 -9.06
C LEU A 86 9.37 8.57 -10.25
N ASN A 87 10.63 8.26 -10.60
CA ASN A 87 10.96 7.29 -11.66
C ASN A 87 10.52 5.86 -11.33
N ASN A 88 10.39 5.52 -10.04
CA ASN A 88 9.83 4.24 -9.58
C ASN A 88 8.28 4.21 -9.58
N GLY A 89 7.63 5.25 -10.09
CA GLY A 89 6.18 5.29 -10.27
C GLY A 89 5.40 5.31 -8.97
N VAL A 90 5.91 6.00 -7.94
CA VAL A 90 5.22 6.14 -6.66
C VAL A 90 3.97 7.03 -6.78
N ALA A 91 2.91 6.69 -6.07
CA ALA A 91 1.68 7.49 -6.02
C ALA A 91 1.79 8.68 -5.04
N ALA A 92 2.67 8.57 -4.06
CA ALA A 92 2.98 9.61 -3.08
C ALA A 92 4.39 9.42 -2.54
N ILE A 93 4.96 10.50 -2.00
CA ILE A 93 6.23 10.49 -1.25
C ILE A 93 5.94 11.00 0.16
N ILE A 94 6.22 10.17 1.16
CA ILE A 94 6.25 10.56 2.56
C ILE A 94 7.65 11.08 2.86
N GLY A 95 7.75 12.39 3.08
CA GLY A 95 9.02 13.06 3.31
C GLY A 95 9.63 12.69 4.67
N PRO A 96 10.93 13.00 4.84
CA PRO A 96 11.58 12.84 6.14
C PRO A 96 10.95 13.81 7.14
N SER A 97 11.21 13.61 8.45
CA SER A 97 10.72 14.60 9.42
C SER A 97 11.27 15.98 9.07
N SER A 98 10.52 17.05 9.37
CA SER A 98 11.11 18.38 9.25
C SER A 98 12.27 18.42 10.25
N ALA A 99 13.50 18.52 9.77
CA ALA A 99 14.68 18.76 10.59
C ALA A 99 14.68 20.17 11.20
N THR A 100 13.52 20.74 11.52
CA THR A 100 13.38 21.92 12.36
C THR A 100 13.84 21.50 13.76
N LYS A 101 15.14 21.55 13.99
CA LYS A 101 15.71 21.58 15.33
C LYS A 101 15.15 22.84 15.99
N SER A 102 14.20 22.67 16.90
CA SER A 102 13.81 23.71 17.84
C SER A 102 14.88 23.88 18.92
#